data_AF-A0A8C2MPH6-F1
#
_entry.id   AF-A0A8C2MPH6-F1
#
_cell.length_a   1.000
_cell.length_b   1.000
_cell.length_c   1.000
_cell.angle_alpha   90.00
_cell.angle_beta   90.00
_cell.angle_gamma   90.00
#
_symmetry.space_group_name_H-M   'P 1'
#
loop_
_entity.id
_entity.type
_entity.pdbx_description
1 polymer ?
#
loop_
_entity_poly.entity_id
_entity_poly.type
_entity_poly.pdbx_seq_one_letter_code
_entity_poly.pdbx_strand_id
1 'polypeptide(L)'
;MEAGLLWFCNWSTLGVCAALKLPQIYAQLTARSARGISLPSLLLELAGFLVFFRYQYYYGNPLLTYLEYPILIAQDIILLLFVFHFNGNMKQALPYAAVFVSSWFILSLQKWIIDLAMNLSTVISVASKFAQLQYLWKVQDSGAVSALTWGLSSYTCATRIITTLMTTNDLTILIRFVVMLALNIWVTITVLRYRKPVTKAE
;
A
#
# COMPACT_ATOMS: atom_id res chain seq x y z
N MET A 1 -10.63 -2.31 28.32
CA MET A 1 -10.64 -3.25 27.17
C MET A 1 -10.34 -2.52 25.86
N GLU A 2 -11.01 -1.39 25.60
CA GLU A 2 -10.83 -0.57 24.39
C GLU A 2 -9.40 -0.06 24.16
N ALA A 3 -8.74 0.46 25.20
CA ALA A 3 -7.36 0.93 25.07
C ALA A 3 -6.38 -0.18 24.67
N GLY A 4 -6.55 -1.40 25.22
CA GLY A 4 -5.70 -2.54 24.89
C GLY A 4 -5.88 -3.00 23.44
N LEU A 5 -7.11 -3.01 22.95
CA LEU A 5 -7.41 -3.32 21.54
C LEU A 5 -6.80 -2.27 20.60
N LEU A 6 -6.93 -0.99 20.94
CA LEU A 6 -6.35 0.12 20.17
C LEU A 6 -4.82 0.01 20.08
N TRP A 7 -4.16 -0.30 21.20
CA TRP A 7 -2.72 -0.52 21.23
C TRP A 7 -2.34 -1.71 20.36
N PHE A 8 -3.02 -2.85 20.54
CA PHE A 8 -2.76 -4.04 19.75
C PHE A 8 -2.87 -3.76 18.24
N CYS A 9 -3.97 -3.16 17.79
CA CYS A 9 -4.20 -2.87 16.37
C CYS A 9 -3.16 -1.91 15.77
N ASN A 10 -2.74 -0.87 16.49
CA ASN A 10 -1.75 0.07 15.96
C ASN A 10 -0.36 -0.56 15.88
N TRP A 11 0.08 -1.25 16.94
CA TRP A 11 1.42 -1.84 16.99
C TRP A 11 1.58 -3.07 16.10
N SER A 12 0.55 -3.92 16.01
CA SER A 12 0.59 -5.06 15.09
C SER A 12 0.68 -4.60 13.64
N THR A 13 -0.12 -3.59 13.25
CA THR A 13 -0.08 -3.01 11.90
C THR A 13 1.25 -2.35 11.61
N LEU A 14 1.79 -1.57 12.55
CA LEU A 14 3.11 -0.97 12.43
C LEU A 14 4.19 -2.02 12.18
N GLY A 15 4.19 -3.12 12.96
CA GLY A 15 5.15 -4.21 12.82
C GLY A 15 5.06 -4.92 11.47
N VAL A 16 3.83 -5.22 11.01
CA VAL A 16 3.60 -5.85 9.69
C VAL A 16 4.08 -4.93 8.57
N CYS A 17 3.71 -3.64 8.59
CA CYS A 17 4.08 -2.67 7.56
C CYS A 17 5.59 -2.36 7.55
N ALA A 18 6.25 -2.39 8.70
CA ALA A 18 7.70 -2.19 8.80
C ALA A 18 8.50 -3.33 8.14
N ALA A 19 7.98 -4.56 8.17
CA ALA A 19 8.64 -5.71 7.57
C ALA A 19 8.24 -5.97 6.11
N LEU A 20 7.18 -5.32 5.62
CA LEU A 20 6.49 -5.71 4.38
C LEU A 20 7.35 -5.63 3.11
N LYS A 21 8.19 -4.59 2.99
CA LYS A 21 9.04 -4.39 1.80
C LYS A 21 10.46 -4.94 1.95
N LEU A 22 10.86 -5.36 3.15
CA LEU A 22 12.20 -5.92 3.40
C LEU A 22 12.54 -7.11 2.49
N PRO A 23 11.63 -8.08 2.21
CA PRO A 23 11.93 -9.17 1.29
C PRO A 23 12.17 -8.68 -0.14
N GLN A 24 11.45 -7.65 -0.59
CA GLN A 24 11.64 -7.07 -1.93
C GLN A 24 12.99 -6.36 -2.03
N ILE A 25 13.37 -5.60 -1.00
CA ILE A 25 14.68 -4.93 -0.92
C ILE A 25 15.81 -5.98 -0.95
N TYR A 26 15.69 -7.03 -0.14
CA TYR A 26 16.66 -8.12 -0.11
C TYR A 26 16.78 -8.86 -1.45
N ALA A 27 15.65 -9.08 -2.14
CA ALA A 27 15.64 -9.72 -3.46
C ALA A 27 16.38 -8.87 -4.52
N GLN A 28 16.22 -7.55 -4.51
CA GLN A 28 16.97 -6.67 -5.42
C GLN A 28 18.47 -6.69 -5.14
N LEU A 29 18.85 -6.67 -3.85
CA LEU A 29 20.26 -6.71 -3.44
C LEU A 29 20.94 -8.01 -3.85
N THR A 30 20.28 -9.15 -3.65
CA THR A 30 20.79 -10.47 -4.02
C THR A 30 20.85 -10.66 -5.53
N ALA A 31 19.81 -10.24 -6.26
CA ALA A 31 19.77 -10.32 -7.72
C ALA A 31 20.66 -9.27 -8.41
N ARG A 32 21.12 -8.23 -7.69
CA ARG A 32 21.82 -7.05 -8.23
C ARG A 32 21.11 -6.45 -9.45
N SER A 33 19.77 -6.48 -9.42
CA SER A 33 18.95 -6.11 -10.58
C SER A 33 17.59 -5.57 -10.14
N ALA A 34 17.03 -4.67 -10.95
CA ALA A 34 15.66 -4.20 -10.80
C ALA A 34 14.61 -5.15 -11.42
N ARG A 35 15.03 -6.31 -11.92
CA ARG A 35 14.15 -7.26 -12.63
C ARG A 35 13.04 -7.77 -11.69
N GLY A 36 11.79 -7.67 -12.15
CA GLY A 36 10.61 -8.09 -11.39
C GLY A 36 9.91 -6.99 -10.60
N ILE A 37 10.45 -5.76 -10.57
CA ILE A 37 9.79 -4.59 -9.97
C ILE A 37 9.34 -3.63 -11.07
N SER A 38 8.03 -3.33 -11.05
CA SER A 38 7.42 -2.37 -11.96
C SER A 38 7.57 -0.95 -11.42
N LEU A 39 8.37 -0.12 -12.12
CA LEU A 39 8.56 1.29 -11.77
C LEU A 39 7.22 2.07 -11.70
N PRO A 40 6.30 1.98 -12.68
CA PRO A 40 5.00 2.66 -12.59
C PRO A 40 4.17 2.22 -11.37
N SER A 41 4.22 0.93 -11.02
CA SER A 41 3.48 0.41 -9.86
C SER A 41 4.03 0.95 -8.55
N LEU A 42 5.37 1.00 -8.41
CA LEU A 42 6.03 1.56 -7.23
C LEU A 42 5.75 3.07 -7.07
N LEU A 43 5.75 3.83 -8.17
CA LEU A 43 5.42 5.26 -8.15
C LEU A 43 3.96 5.52 -7.77
N LEU A 44 3.02 4.71 -8.28
CA LEU A 44 1.60 4.81 -7.92
C LEU A 44 1.35 4.47 -6.44
N GLU A 45 2.04 3.47 -5.91
CA GLU A 45 1.98 3.10 -4.50
C GLU A 45 2.49 4.24 -3.61
N LEU A 46 3.68 4.77 -3.92
CA LEU A 46 4.28 5.88 -3.20
C LEU A 46 3.40 7.15 -3.24
N ALA A 47 2.77 7.45 -4.39
CA ALA A 47 1.83 8.55 -4.51
C ALA A 47 0.57 8.32 -3.64
N GLY A 48 0.03 7.10 -3.63
CA GLY A 48 -1.12 6.72 -2.80
C GLY A 48 -0.82 6.85 -1.30
N PHE A 49 0.37 6.44 -0.86
CA PHE A 49 0.82 6.61 0.52
C PHE A 49 1.05 8.07 0.88
N LEU A 50 1.66 8.87 0.00
CA LEU A 50 1.87 10.29 0.22
C LEU A 50 0.56 11.04 0.40
N VAL A 51 -0.42 10.80 -0.49
CA VAL A 51 -1.75 11.43 -0.41
C VAL A 51 -2.45 11.07 0.90
N PHE A 52 -2.45 9.78 1.26
CA PHE A 52 -3.08 9.33 2.50
C PHE A 52 -2.42 9.92 3.74
N PHE A 53 -1.09 9.89 3.79
CA PHE A 53 -0.31 10.48 4.88
C PHE A 53 -0.56 11.99 5.00
N ARG A 54 -0.56 12.71 3.87
CA ARG A 54 -0.82 14.15 3.87
C ARG A 54 -2.23 14.48 4.32
N TYR A 55 -3.23 13.70 3.89
CA TYR A 55 -4.63 13.85 4.31
C TYR A 55 -4.75 13.72 5.84
N GLN A 56 -4.17 12.65 6.40
CA GLN A 56 -4.19 12.40 7.84
C GLN A 56 -3.51 13.52 8.63
N TYR A 57 -2.35 13.99 8.15
CA TYR A 57 -1.62 15.10 8.76
C TYR A 57 -2.40 16.42 8.69
N TYR A 58 -3.03 16.72 7.55
CA TYR A 58 -3.78 17.95 7.32
C TYR A 58 -5.00 18.07 8.25
N TYR A 59 -5.72 16.96 8.46
CA TYR A 59 -6.87 16.91 9.36
C TYR A 59 -6.50 16.75 10.85
N GLY A 60 -5.21 16.70 11.18
CA GLY A 60 -4.74 16.64 12.56
C GLY A 60 -5.09 15.32 13.26
N ASN A 61 -5.21 14.23 12.51
CA ASN A 61 -5.54 12.93 13.07
C ASN A 61 -4.43 12.43 14.02
N PRO A 62 -4.74 11.52 14.98
CA PRO A 62 -3.75 11.03 15.93
C PRO A 62 -2.60 10.27 15.25
N LEU A 63 -1.36 10.55 15.63
CA LEU A 63 -0.16 10.04 14.95
C LEU A 63 -0.15 8.52 14.74
N LEU A 64 -0.59 7.75 15.74
CA LEU A 64 -0.63 6.28 15.70
C LEU A 64 -1.51 5.70 14.57
N THR A 65 -2.48 6.48 14.06
CA THR A 65 -3.38 6.01 13.00
C THR A 65 -2.75 5.99 11.61
N TYR A 66 -1.61 6.65 11.44
CA TYR A 66 -0.91 6.73 10.16
C TYR A 66 0.63 6.62 10.24
N LEU A 67 1.19 6.29 11.41
CA LEU A 67 2.64 6.23 11.64
C LEU A 67 3.36 5.21 10.76
N GLU A 68 2.66 4.18 10.28
CA GLU A 68 3.17 3.20 9.33
C GLU A 68 3.40 3.78 7.93
N TYR A 69 2.66 4.81 7.52
CA TYR A 69 2.79 5.37 6.17
C TYR A 69 4.14 6.04 5.92
N PRO A 70 4.70 6.86 6.85
CA PRO A 70 6.08 7.32 6.75
C PRO A 70 7.10 6.18 6.60
N ILE A 71 6.90 5.08 7.33
CA ILE A 71 7.80 3.90 7.28
C ILE A 71 7.69 3.19 5.92
N LEU A 72 6.48 3.05 5.38
CA LEU A 72 6.24 2.49 4.05
C LEU A 72 6.81 3.38 2.93
N ILE A 73 6.60 4.70 3.03
CA ILE A 73 7.16 5.70 2.10
C ILE A 73 8.69 5.61 2.08
N ALA A 74 9.33 5.52 3.24
CA ALA A 74 10.78 5.37 3.33
C ALA A 74 11.28 4.09 2.65
N GLN A 75 10.61 2.95 2.90
CA GLN A 75 10.94 1.68 2.25
C GLN A 75 10.76 1.73 0.72
N ASP A 76 9.69 2.36 0.23
CA ASP A 76 9.42 2.50 -1.20
C ASP A 76 10.42 3.44 -1.89
N ILE A 77 10.85 4.51 -1.21
CA ILE A 77 11.93 5.37 -1.71
C ILE A 77 13.24 4.57 -1.83
N ILE A 78 13.58 3.73 -0.85
CA ILE A 78 14.77 2.87 -0.91
C ILE A 78 14.69 1.92 -2.12
N LEU A 79 13.55 1.26 -2.31
CA LEU A 79 13.31 0.40 -3.48
C LEU A 79 13.45 1.19 -4.80
N LEU A 80 12.89 2.40 -4.86
CA LEU A 80 12.94 3.24 -6.04
C LEU A 80 14.37 3.65 -6.38
N LEU A 81 15.18 3.98 -5.38
CA LEU A 81 16.60 4.28 -5.55
C LEU A 81 17.37 3.05 -6.05
N PHE A 82 17.09 1.86 -5.54
CA PHE A 82 17.70 0.63 -6.07
C PHE A 82 17.29 0.36 -7.52
N VAL A 83 16.03 0.59 -7.88
CA VAL A 83 15.57 0.47 -9.28
C VAL A 83 16.38 1.40 -10.19
N PHE A 84 16.53 2.69 -9.82
CA PHE A 84 17.31 3.62 -10.63
C PHE A 84 18.80 3.31 -10.66
N HIS A 85 19.37 2.85 -9.54
CA HIS A 85 20.76 2.45 -9.45
C HIS A 85 21.08 1.26 -10.37
N PHE A 86 20.30 0.18 -10.29
CA PHE A 86 20.53 -1.02 -11.12
C PHE A 86 20.16 -0.82 -12.59
N ASN A 87 19.27 0.12 -12.92
CA ASN A 87 18.99 0.51 -14.30
C ASN A 87 20.03 1.48 -14.89
N GLY A 88 21.04 1.91 -14.12
CA GLY A 88 22.07 2.85 -14.57
C GLY A 88 21.58 4.30 -14.74
N ASN A 89 20.34 4.60 -14.36
CA ASN A 89 19.66 5.86 -14.65
C ASN A 89 19.41 6.70 -13.39
N MET A 90 20.40 6.83 -12.50
CA MET A 90 20.26 7.55 -11.23
C MET A 90 19.77 9.00 -11.38
N LYS A 91 20.10 9.66 -12.51
CA LYS A 91 19.63 11.02 -12.82
C LYS A 91 18.10 11.11 -12.92
N GLN A 92 17.41 10.02 -13.24
CA GLN A 92 15.94 10.00 -13.28
C GLN A 92 15.32 10.08 -11.89
N ALA A 93 16.04 9.77 -10.81
CA ALA A 93 15.52 9.89 -9.45
C ALA A 93 15.19 11.34 -9.06
N LEU A 94 15.94 12.32 -9.58
CA LEU A 94 15.81 13.74 -9.23
C LEU A 94 14.45 14.35 -9.61
N PRO A 95 13.95 14.21 -10.87
CA PRO A 95 12.62 14.72 -11.20
C PRO A 95 11.50 14.06 -10.40
N TYR A 96 11.60 12.76 -10.08
CA TYR A 96 10.60 12.12 -9.21
C TYR A 96 10.65 12.69 -7.79
N ALA A 97 11.83 12.88 -7.21
CA ALA A 97 11.98 13.51 -5.90
C ALA A 97 11.38 14.92 -5.88
N ALA A 98 11.63 15.72 -6.92
CA ALA A 98 11.05 17.05 -7.06
C ALA A 98 9.52 17.00 -7.09
N VAL A 99 8.93 16.07 -7.87
CA VAL A 99 7.47 15.87 -7.94
C VAL A 99 6.89 15.46 -6.60
N PHE A 100 7.55 14.56 -5.85
CA PHE A 100 7.07 14.12 -4.53
C PHE A 100 7.10 15.27 -3.51
N VAL A 101 8.18 16.03 -3.46
CA VAL A 101 8.32 17.19 -2.57
C VAL A 101 7.31 18.27 -2.95
N SER A 102 7.17 18.61 -4.23
CA SER A 102 6.17 19.60 -4.67
C SER A 102 4.75 19.16 -4.34
N SER A 103 4.45 17.87 -4.52
CA SER A 103 3.12 17.31 -4.22
C SER A 103 2.77 17.47 -2.75
N TRP A 104 3.73 17.31 -1.83
CA TRP A 104 3.51 17.51 -0.40
C TRP A 104 2.95 18.90 -0.05
N PHE A 105 3.53 19.94 -0.66
CA PHE A 105 3.10 21.32 -0.46
C PHE A 105 1.79 21.63 -1.19
N ILE A 106 1.67 21.21 -2.45
CA ILE A 106 0.48 21.47 -3.29
C ILE A 106 -0.79 20.87 -2.67
N LEU A 107 -0.71 19.63 -2.19
CA LEU A 107 -1.86 18.94 -1.60
C LEU A 107 -2.46 19.71 -0.42
N SER A 108 -1.64 20.45 0.35
CA SER A 108 -2.12 21.22 1.50
C SER A 108 -2.56 22.65 1.20
N LEU A 109 -2.44 23.13 -0.05
CA LEU A 109 -2.76 24.52 -0.37
C LEU A 109 -4.24 24.83 -0.16
N GLN A 110 -5.12 23.90 -0.53
CA GLN A 110 -6.56 24.08 -0.42
C GLN A 110 -7.25 22.76 -0.04
N LYS A 111 -8.25 22.86 0.83
CA LYS A 111 -9.01 21.71 1.34
C LYS A 111 -9.60 20.83 0.23
N TRP A 112 -10.16 21.43 -0.82
CA TRP A 112 -10.75 20.64 -1.91
C TRP A 112 -9.70 19.82 -2.69
N ILE A 113 -8.45 20.27 -2.76
CA ILE A 113 -7.37 19.55 -3.45
C ILE A 113 -7.04 18.26 -2.70
N ILE A 114 -6.92 18.34 -1.37
CA ILE A 114 -6.58 17.17 -0.56
C ILE A 114 -7.73 16.15 -0.50
N ASP A 115 -8.97 16.63 -0.40
CA ASP A 115 -10.16 15.76 -0.40
C ASP A 115 -10.33 15.07 -1.76
N LEU A 116 -10.14 15.83 -2.86
CA LEU A 116 -10.18 15.28 -4.20
C LEU A 116 -9.07 14.25 -4.42
N ALA A 117 -7.83 14.56 -4.00
CA ALA A 117 -6.71 13.63 -4.12
C ALA A 117 -6.96 12.34 -3.33
N MET A 118 -7.48 12.44 -2.11
CA MET A 118 -7.84 11.29 -1.28
C MET A 118 -8.91 10.41 -1.95
N ASN A 119 -9.97 11.02 -2.49
CA ASN A 119 -11.01 10.29 -3.20
C ASN A 119 -10.50 9.64 -4.49
N LEU A 120 -9.73 10.37 -5.31
CA LEU A 120 -9.12 9.84 -6.54
C LEU A 120 -8.17 8.68 -6.23
N SER A 121 -7.33 8.81 -5.20
CA SER A 121 -6.42 7.72 -4.79
C SER A 121 -7.17 6.46 -4.38
N THR A 122 -8.35 6.62 -3.77
CA THR A 122 -9.23 5.51 -3.41
C THR A 122 -9.84 4.86 -4.66
N VAL A 123 -10.35 5.66 -5.59
CA VAL A 123 -10.89 5.16 -6.88
C VAL A 123 -9.83 4.41 -7.68
N ILE A 124 -8.61 4.96 -7.78
CA ILE A 124 -7.48 4.30 -8.45
C ILE A 124 -7.16 2.96 -7.78
N SER A 125 -7.13 2.92 -6.45
CA SER A 125 -6.86 1.70 -5.68
C SER A 125 -7.93 0.63 -5.89
N VAL A 126 -9.20 1.04 -6.04
CA VAL A 126 -10.32 0.16 -6.38
C VAL A 126 -10.16 -0.40 -7.78
N ALA A 127 -9.94 0.47 -8.77
CA ALA A 127 -9.75 0.09 -10.17
C ALA A 127 -8.59 -0.91 -10.33
N SER A 128 -7.48 -0.70 -9.62
CA SER A 128 -6.33 -1.61 -9.63
C SER A 128 -6.68 -3.02 -9.15
N LYS A 129 -7.44 -3.15 -8.04
CA LYS A 129 -7.87 -4.45 -7.52
C LYS A 129 -8.85 -5.14 -8.45
N PHE A 130 -9.77 -4.38 -9.07
CA PHE A 130 -10.66 -4.91 -10.10
C PHE A 130 -9.90 -5.42 -11.32
N ALA A 131 -8.90 -4.67 -11.82
CA ALA A 131 -8.07 -5.11 -12.93
C ALA A 131 -7.33 -6.42 -12.60
N GLN A 132 -6.83 -6.55 -11.38
CA GLN A 132 -6.18 -7.78 -10.92
C GLN A 132 -7.13 -8.97 -10.80
N LEU A 133 -8.37 -8.71 -10.35
CA LEU A 133 -9.42 -9.73 -10.29
C LEU A 133 -9.81 -10.22 -11.70
N GLN A 134 -9.97 -9.29 -12.65
CA GLN A 134 -10.22 -9.61 -14.06
C GLN A 134 -9.08 -10.43 -14.66
N TYR A 135 -7.82 -10.10 -14.34
CA TYR A 135 -6.67 -10.87 -14.78
C TYR A 135 -6.69 -12.30 -14.20
N LEU A 136 -6.96 -12.46 -12.90
CA LEU A 136 -7.07 -13.77 -12.25
C LEU A 136 -8.19 -14.63 -12.86
N TRP A 137 -9.34 -14.05 -13.19
CA TRP A 137 -10.44 -14.77 -13.84
C TRP A 137 -10.09 -15.24 -15.25
N LYS A 138 -9.32 -14.44 -16.01
CA LYS A 138 -8.88 -14.80 -17.36
C LYS A 138 -7.82 -15.88 -17.37
N VAL A 139 -6.81 -15.76 -16.51
CA VAL A 139 -5.65 -16.67 -16.51
C VAL A 139 -5.95 -17.95 -15.73
N GLN A 140 -6.85 -17.90 -14.74
CA GLN A 140 -7.18 -19.03 -13.85
C GLN A 140 -5.94 -19.67 -13.20
N ASP A 141 -4.89 -18.86 -13.01
CA ASP A 141 -3.66 -19.24 -12.33
C ASP A 141 -3.28 -18.16 -11.34
N SER A 142 -3.02 -18.57 -10.10
CA SER A 142 -2.66 -17.69 -9.00
C SER A 142 -1.16 -17.70 -8.68
N GLY A 143 -0.33 -18.43 -9.45
CA GLY A 143 1.10 -18.60 -9.15
C GLY A 143 1.90 -17.29 -9.01
N ALA A 144 1.47 -16.22 -9.68
CA ALA A 144 2.10 -14.90 -9.59
C ALA A 144 1.59 -14.03 -8.41
N VAL A 145 0.54 -14.45 -7.70
CA VAL A 145 -0.16 -13.62 -6.70
C VAL A 145 -0.24 -14.36 -5.36
N SER A 146 0.38 -13.80 -4.32
CA SER A 146 0.42 -14.43 -3.00
C SER A 146 -0.85 -14.20 -2.18
N ALA A 147 -1.56 -15.28 -1.83
CA ALA A 147 -2.72 -15.23 -0.93
C ALA A 147 -2.38 -14.61 0.43
N LEU A 148 -1.16 -14.83 0.92
CA LEU A 148 -0.67 -14.29 2.18
C LEU A 148 -0.57 -12.76 2.13
N THR A 149 -0.10 -12.20 1.02
CA THR A 149 0.01 -10.74 0.83
C THR A 149 -1.37 -10.06 0.85
N TRP A 150 -2.36 -10.65 0.16
CA TRP A 150 -3.74 -10.14 0.16
C TRP A 150 -4.44 -10.34 1.51
N GLY A 151 -4.14 -11.44 2.20
CA GLY A 151 -4.59 -11.69 3.56
C GLY A 151 -4.06 -10.65 4.56
N LEU A 152 -2.76 -10.37 4.54
CA LEU A 152 -2.14 -9.32 5.39
C LEU A 152 -2.67 -7.93 5.06
N SER A 153 -2.93 -7.65 3.78
CA SER A 153 -3.57 -6.39 3.35
C SER A 153 -5.00 -6.28 3.88
N SER A 154 -5.75 -7.39 3.92
CA SER A 154 -7.08 -7.45 4.53
C SER A 154 -7.01 -7.21 6.04
N TYR A 155 -6.08 -7.86 6.73
CA TYR A 155 -5.84 -7.65 8.17
C TYR A 155 -5.52 -6.18 8.48
N THR A 156 -4.66 -5.56 7.69
CA THR A 156 -4.30 -4.13 7.82
C THR A 156 -5.52 -3.22 7.63
N CYS A 157 -6.38 -3.51 6.65
CA CYS A 157 -7.62 -2.74 6.47
C CYS A 157 -8.59 -2.93 7.65
N ALA A 158 -8.72 -4.15 8.18
CA ALA A 158 -9.59 -4.45 9.32
C ALA A 158 -9.15 -3.73 10.60
N THR A 159 -7.86 -3.79 10.94
CA THR A 159 -7.31 -3.03 12.08
C THR A 159 -7.48 -1.53 11.88
N ARG A 160 -7.34 -1.03 10.65
CA ARG A 160 -7.54 0.39 10.34
C ARG A 160 -9.00 0.85 10.44
N ILE A 161 -9.97 0.01 10.08
CA ILE A 161 -11.39 0.27 10.33
C ILE A 161 -11.65 0.43 11.83
N ILE A 162 -11.17 -0.52 12.64
CA ILE A 162 -11.35 -0.49 14.10
C ILE A 162 -10.71 0.78 14.69
N THR A 163 -9.44 1.04 14.37
CA THR A 163 -8.74 2.23 14.89
C THR A 163 -9.40 3.53 14.43
N THR A 164 -9.88 3.62 13.19
CA THR A 164 -10.58 4.81 12.66
C THR A 164 -11.88 5.07 13.43
N LEU A 165 -12.70 4.03 13.66
CA LEU A 165 -13.95 4.14 14.43
C LEU A 165 -13.70 4.57 15.88
N MET A 166 -12.60 4.11 16.48
CA MET A 166 -12.28 4.39 17.88
C MET A 166 -11.57 5.74 18.11
N THR A 167 -10.98 6.36 17.08
CA THR A 167 -10.12 7.55 17.27
C THR A 167 -10.58 8.80 16.52
N THR A 168 -10.87 8.67 15.23
CA THR A 168 -11.12 9.83 14.34
C THR A 168 -12.56 9.93 13.87
N ASN A 169 -13.23 8.78 13.71
CA ASN A 169 -14.55 8.65 13.10
C ASN A 169 -14.70 9.34 11.73
N ASP A 170 -13.59 9.48 10.99
CA ASP A 170 -13.55 10.08 9.65
C ASP A 170 -14.14 9.09 8.63
N LEU A 171 -15.30 9.48 8.06
CA LEU A 171 -16.04 8.66 7.10
C LEU A 171 -15.28 8.43 5.80
N THR A 172 -14.47 9.38 5.33
CA THR A 172 -13.69 9.25 4.10
C THR A 172 -12.65 8.14 4.25
N ILE A 173 -11.93 8.16 5.38
CA ILE A 173 -10.94 7.14 5.71
C ILE A 173 -11.63 5.78 5.95
N LEU A 174 -12.76 5.77 6.65
CA LEU A 174 -13.53 4.57 6.95
C LEU A 174 -14.02 3.89 5.66
N ILE A 175 -14.68 4.64 4.76
CA ILE A 175 -15.19 4.13 3.48
C ILE A 175 -14.04 3.54 2.66
N ARG A 176 -12.91 4.25 2.57
CA ARG A 176 -11.71 3.76 1.89
C ARG A 176 -11.30 2.38 2.41
N PHE A 177 -11.14 2.22 3.74
CA PHE A 177 -10.71 0.94 4.30
C PHE A 177 -11.75 -0.16 4.19
N VAL A 178 -13.04 0.14 4.31
CA VAL A 178 -14.13 -0.84 4.12
C VAL A 178 -14.14 -1.37 2.69
N VAL A 179 -14.07 -0.47 1.70
CA VAL A 179 -14.03 -0.85 0.28
C VAL A 179 -12.75 -1.65 -0.02
N MET A 180 -11.60 -1.22 0.50
CA MET A 180 -10.34 -1.95 0.33
C MET A 180 -10.36 -3.32 0.99
N LEU A 181 -10.96 -3.46 2.18
CA LEU A 181 -11.11 -4.73 2.88
C LEU A 181 -11.94 -5.70 2.04
N ALA A 182 -13.11 -5.27 1.55
CA ALA A 182 -13.99 -6.10 0.75
C ALA A 182 -13.28 -6.60 -0.52
N LEU A 183 -12.58 -5.71 -1.22
CA LEU A 183 -11.82 -6.09 -2.42
C LEU A 183 -10.63 -6.99 -2.10
N ASN A 184 -9.89 -6.73 -1.02
CA ASN A 184 -8.76 -7.58 -0.62
C ASN A 184 -9.22 -9.00 -0.26
N ILE A 185 -10.34 -9.13 0.44
CA ILE A 185 -10.95 -10.44 0.75
C ILE A 185 -11.36 -11.14 -0.54
N TRP A 186 -12.00 -10.43 -1.47
CA TRP A 186 -12.43 -11.02 -2.75
C TRP A 186 -11.25 -11.51 -3.58
N VAL A 187 -10.17 -10.72 -3.68
CA VAL A 187 -8.94 -11.15 -4.34
C VAL A 187 -8.34 -12.36 -3.62
N THR A 188 -8.28 -12.34 -2.29
CA THR A 188 -7.75 -13.46 -1.49
C THR A 188 -8.51 -14.77 -1.76
N ILE A 189 -9.85 -14.73 -1.74
CA ILE A 189 -10.70 -15.89 -2.04
C ILE A 189 -10.45 -16.40 -3.47
N THR A 190 -10.34 -15.48 -4.42
CA THR A 190 -10.10 -15.82 -5.84
C THR A 190 -8.74 -16.49 -6.04
N VAL A 191 -7.69 -15.95 -5.39
CA VAL A 191 -6.34 -16.53 -5.39
C VAL A 191 -6.35 -17.93 -4.78
N LEU A 192 -7.03 -18.14 -3.65
CA LEU A 192 -7.15 -19.46 -3.01
C LEU A 192 -7.90 -20.45 -3.90
N ARG A 193 -8.94 -20.01 -4.61
CA ARG A 193 -9.72 -20.85 -5.52
C ARG A 193 -8.93 -21.30 -6.75
N TYR A 194 -8.08 -20.43 -7.30
CA TYR A 194 -7.23 -20.75 -8.46
C TYR A 194 -5.83 -21.23 -8.05
N ARG A 195 -5.64 -21.62 -6.78
CA ARG A 195 -4.41 -22.23 -6.34
C ARG A 195 -4.38 -23.67 -6.81
N LYS A 196 -3.58 -23.94 -7.84
CA LYS A 196 -3.28 -25.31 -8.26
C LYS A 196 -2.48 -25.99 -7.13
N PRO A 197 -2.78 -27.25 -6.77
CA PRO A 197 -1.94 -27.99 -5.85
C PRO A 197 -0.54 -28.10 -6.46
N VAL A 198 0.48 -27.75 -5.68
CA VAL A 198 1.87 -27.98 -6.07
C VAL A 198 2.08 -29.49 -5.99
N THR A 199 1.94 -30.18 -7.11
CA THR A 199 2.43 -31.56 -7.24
C THR A 199 3.94 -31.47 -7.07
N LYS A 200 4.45 -31.82 -5.87
CA LYS A 200 5.88 -32.05 -5.68
C LYS A 200 6.22 -33.25 -6.58
N ALA A 201 6.95 -33.00 -7.67
CA ALA A 201 7.63 -34.07 -8.38
C ALA A 201 8.73 -34.58 -7.43
N GLU A 202 8.55 -35.81 -6.96
CA GLU A 202 9.60 -36.61 -6.31
C GLU A 202 10.68 -37.01 -7.32
#